data_AF-A0A4Q5TKD9-F1
#
_entry.id   AF-A0A4Q5TKD9-F1
#
_cell.length_a   1.000
_cell.length_b   1.000
_cell.length_c   1.000
_cell.angle_alpha   90.00
_cell.angle_beta   90.00
_cell.angle_gamma   90.00
#
_symmetry.space_group_name_H-M   'P 1'
#
loop_
_entity.id
_entity.type
_entity.pdbx_description
1 polymer ?
#
loop_
_entity_poly.entity_id
_entity_poly.type
_entity_poly.pdbx_seq_one_letter_code
_entity_poly.pdbx_strand_id
1 'polypeptide(L)'
;METFKRIDYRVSIILIAAAVVYGLIVQDSRFMAGYFVVGGWQLLSMIIHIYSNSFTYRGTGRSIYNNIIICILVMLLIGVMVPLLLYCVMIFLALASPLMALYYTRLCYKEVHLYMQRPLAQLK
;
A
#
# COMPACT_ATOMS: atom_id res chain seq x y z
N MET A 1 3.79 1.04 -18.26
CA MET A 1 3.69 0.35 -16.95
C MET A 1 4.96 0.43 -16.14
N GLU A 2 6.14 0.27 -16.73
CA GLU A 2 7.40 0.40 -15.99
C GLU A 2 7.63 1.80 -15.41
N THR A 3 7.31 2.84 -16.19
CA THR A 3 7.38 4.25 -15.76
C THR A 3 6.49 4.51 -14.55
N PHE A 4 5.22 4.07 -14.62
CA PHE A 4 4.28 4.19 -13.51
C PHE A 4 4.81 3.49 -12.25
N LYS A 5 5.32 2.26 -12.35
CA LYS A 5 5.86 1.53 -11.19
C LYS A 5 7.07 2.21 -10.55
N ARG A 6 7.95 2.80 -11.36
CA ARG A 6 9.07 3.60 -10.85
C ARG A 6 8.59 4.85 -10.12
N ILE A 7 7.56 5.52 -10.67
CA ILE A 7 6.95 6.69 -10.03
C ILE A 7 6.29 6.27 -8.72
N ASP A 8 5.45 5.24 -8.74
CA ASP A 8 4.72 4.75 -7.57
C ASP A 8 5.65 4.37 -6.41
N TYR A 9 6.73 3.63 -6.70
CA TYR A 9 7.77 3.30 -5.71
C TYR A 9 8.40 4.55 -5.10
N ARG A 10 8.79 5.53 -5.93
CA ARG A 10 9.42 6.78 -5.45
C ARG A 10 8.45 7.63 -4.64
N VAL A 11 7.22 7.79 -5.13
CA VAL A 11 6.18 8.56 -4.45
C VAL A 11 5.83 7.91 -3.11
N SER A 12 5.72 6.59 -3.05
CA SER A 12 5.46 5.87 -1.80
C SER A 12 6.55 6.10 -0.75
N ILE A 13 7.84 6.04 -1.14
CA ILE A 13 8.95 6.35 -0.24
C ILE A 13 8.85 7.79 0.27
N ILE A 14 8.66 8.75 -0.63
CA ILE A 14 8.59 10.17 -0.29
C ILE A 14 7.41 10.43 0.65
N LEU A 15 6.24 9.86 0.37
CA LEU A 15 5.05 10.02 1.20
C LEU A 15 5.23 9.41 2.59
N ILE A 16 5.81 8.21 2.69
CA ILE A 16 6.09 7.58 3.98
C ILE A 16 7.09 8.42 4.79
N ALA A 17 8.21 8.84 4.18
CA ALA A 17 9.20 9.67 4.86
C ALA A 17 8.62 11.02 5.30
N ALA A 18 7.85 11.69 4.43
CA ALA A 18 7.18 12.94 4.74
C ALA A 18 6.15 12.76 5.87
N ALA A 19 5.35 11.69 5.86
CA ALA A 19 4.38 11.40 6.90
C ALA A 19 5.05 11.15 8.26
N VAL A 20 6.20 10.43 8.29
CA VAL A 20 6.98 10.21 9.51
C VAL A 20 7.54 11.52 10.05
N VAL A 21 8.21 12.32 9.21
CA VAL A 21 8.77 13.62 9.62
C VAL A 21 7.67 14.55 10.12
N TYR A 22 6.57 14.65 9.39
CA TYR A 22 5.42 15.47 9.78
C TYR A 22 4.82 15.01 11.11
N GLY A 23 4.65 13.71 11.31
CA GLY A 23 4.15 13.14 12.57
C GLY A 23 5.06 13.44 13.76
N LEU A 24 6.38 13.38 13.56
CA LEU A 24 7.37 13.72 14.60
C LEU A 24 7.38 15.20 14.97
N ILE A 25 7.04 16.09 14.03
CA ILE A 25 6.96 17.54 14.27
C ILE A 25 5.66 17.93 14.98
N VAL A 26 4.53 17.42 14.49
CA VAL A 26 3.20 17.89 14.92
C VAL A 26 2.74 17.24 16.23
N GLN A 27 3.04 15.95 16.44
CA GLN A 27 2.77 15.19 17.68
C GLN A 27 1.34 15.28 18.25
N ASP A 28 0.36 15.68 17.43
CA ASP A 28 -1.06 15.72 17.76
C ASP A 28 -1.86 14.92 16.72
N SER A 29 -3.17 14.82 16.90
CA SER A 29 -4.09 14.04 16.04
C SER A 29 -4.03 14.37 14.53
N ARG A 30 -3.47 15.52 14.13
CA ARG A 30 -3.26 15.89 12.72
C ARG A 30 -2.25 14.96 12.03
N PHE A 31 -1.42 14.22 12.78
CA PHE A 31 -0.55 13.18 12.19
C PHE A 31 -1.34 12.09 11.43
N MET A 32 -2.60 11.87 11.81
CA MET A 32 -3.50 10.94 11.12
C MET A 32 -3.74 11.32 9.65
N ALA A 33 -3.59 12.60 9.29
CA ALA A 33 -3.65 13.01 7.88
C ALA A 33 -2.59 12.29 7.03
N GLY A 34 -1.40 12.03 7.58
CA GLY A 34 -0.35 11.27 6.91
C GLY A 34 -0.78 9.84 6.58
N TYR A 35 -1.53 9.19 7.47
CA TYR A 35 -2.08 7.85 7.23
C TYR A 35 -3.06 7.85 6.05
N PHE A 36 -3.96 8.82 5.99
CA PHE A 36 -4.92 8.94 4.88
C PHE A 36 -4.23 9.27 3.55
N VAL A 37 -3.21 10.13 3.56
CA VAL A 37 -2.46 10.48 2.34
C VAL A 37 -1.68 9.28 1.81
N VAL A 38 -0.91 8.59 2.68
CA VAL A 38 -0.12 7.41 2.29
C VAL A 38 -1.06 6.26 1.86
N GLY A 39 -2.10 5.97 2.66
CA GLY A 39 -3.07 4.92 2.35
C GLY A 39 -3.87 5.22 1.09
N GLY A 40 -4.29 6.47 0.89
CA GLY A 40 -5.00 6.92 -0.31
C GLY A 40 -4.16 6.75 -1.58
N TRP A 41 -2.89 7.13 -1.54
CA TRP A 41 -1.96 6.89 -2.65
C TRP A 41 -1.81 5.38 -2.95
N GLN A 42 -1.65 4.56 -1.93
CA GLN A 42 -1.51 3.10 -2.09
C GLN A 42 -2.78 2.45 -2.68
N LEU A 43 -3.97 2.89 -2.23
CA LEU A 43 -5.24 2.47 -2.79
C LEU A 43 -5.38 2.87 -4.26
N LEU A 44 -5.04 4.12 -4.59
CA LEU A 44 -5.09 4.60 -5.97
C LEU A 44 -4.13 3.80 -6.86
N SER A 45 -2.89 3.59 -6.41
CA SER A 45 -1.92 2.79 -7.13
C SER A 45 -2.36 1.34 -7.30
N MET A 46 -2.96 0.74 -6.25
CA MET A 46 -3.56 -0.59 -6.32
C MET A 46 -4.62 -0.66 -7.43
N ILE A 47 -5.54 0.30 -7.50
CA ILE A 47 -6.58 0.37 -8.53
C ILE A 47 -5.96 0.43 -9.93
N ILE A 48 -4.97 1.31 -10.14
CA ILE A 48 -4.27 1.43 -11.43
C ILE A 48 -3.61 0.10 -11.81
N HIS A 49 -3.02 -0.61 -10.85
CA HIS A 49 -2.39 -1.91 -11.07
C HIS A 49 -3.39 -3.03 -11.43
N ILE A 50 -4.58 -3.01 -10.84
CA ILE A 50 -5.65 -3.95 -11.18
C ILE A 50 -6.14 -3.69 -12.60
N TYR A 51 -6.47 -2.44 -12.95
CA TYR A 51 -6.96 -2.10 -14.30
C TYR A 51 -5.97 -2.41 -15.41
N SER A 52 -4.68 -2.33 -15.12
CA SER A 52 -3.61 -2.60 -16.07
C SER A 52 -3.15 -4.06 -16.10
N ASN A 53 -3.80 -4.96 -15.34
CA ASN A 53 -3.47 -6.39 -15.22
C ASN A 53 -1.98 -6.65 -14.91
N SER A 54 -1.35 -5.76 -14.16
CA SER A 54 0.09 -5.81 -13.93
C SER A 54 0.42 -6.61 -12.69
N PHE A 55 0.99 -7.80 -12.90
CA PHE A 55 1.43 -8.68 -11.80
C PHE A 55 0.30 -9.08 -10.85
N THR A 56 -0.94 -9.09 -11.34
CA THR A 56 -2.15 -9.46 -10.59
C THR A 56 -2.51 -10.94 -10.74
N TYR A 57 -1.57 -11.79 -11.16
CA TYR A 57 -1.78 -13.23 -11.26
C TYR A 57 -2.00 -13.86 -9.89
N ARG A 58 -2.85 -14.91 -9.84
CA ARG A 58 -3.14 -15.64 -8.59
C ARG A 58 -1.85 -16.19 -7.98
N GLY A 59 -1.70 -16.02 -6.67
CA GLY A 59 -0.53 -16.48 -5.91
C GLY A 59 0.66 -15.52 -5.90
N THR A 60 0.60 -14.40 -6.63
CA THR A 60 1.63 -13.36 -6.53
C THR A 60 1.47 -12.55 -5.25
N GLY A 61 2.58 -11.99 -4.73
CA GLY A 61 2.55 -11.13 -3.54
C GLY A 61 1.61 -9.93 -3.69
N ARG A 62 1.40 -9.44 -4.92
CA ARG A 62 0.45 -8.35 -5.23
C ARG A 62 -1.00 -8.80 -5.13
N SER A 63 -1.34 -9.98 -5.64
CA SER A 63 -2.69 -10.52 -5.50
C SER A 63 -3.06 -10.73 -4.03
N ILE A 64 -2.12 -11.25 -3.21
CA ILE A 64 -2.32 -11.41 -1.76
C ILE A 64 -2.55 -10.05 -1.09
N TYR A 65 -1.70 -9.07 -1.36
CA TYR A 65 -1.85 -7.71 -0.83
C TYR A 65 -3.22 -7.11 -1.19
N ASN A 66 -3.59 -7.15 -2.47
CA ASN A 66 -4.85 -6.60 -2.93
C ASN A 66 -6.05 -7.27 -2.24
N ASN A 67 -6.02 -8.60 -2.07
CA ASN A 67 -7.07 -9.33 -1.37
C ASN A 67 -7.19 -8.91 0.10
N ILE A 68 -6.05 -8.71 0.78
CA ILE A 68 -6.03 -8.22 2.18
C ILE A 68 -6.65 -6.82 2.25
N ILE A 69 -6.25 -5.90 1.36
CA ILE A 69 -6.80 -4.54 1.32
C ILE A 69 -8.30 -4.54 1.02
N ILE A 70 -8.76 -5.36 0.06
CA ILE A 70 -10.19 -5.51 -0.25
C ILE A 70 -10.94 -6.05 0.98
N CYS A 71 -10.41 -7.06 1.67
CA CYS A 71 -11.01 -7.59 2.89
C CYS A 71 -11.13 -6.51 3.98
N ILE A 72 -10.09 -5.71 4.19
CA ILE A 72 -10.10 -4.59 5.14
C ILE A 72 -11.15 -3.55 4.75
N LEU A 73 -11.25 -3.18 3.47
CA LEU A 73 -12.25 -2.23 2.99
C LEU A 73 -13.68 -2.75 3.23
N VAL A 74 -13.93 -4.04 2.97
CA VAL A 74 -15.23 -4.67 3.25
C VAL A 74 -15.54 -4.65 4.75
N MET A 75 -14.57 -5.01 5.60
CA MET A 75 -14.75 -4.95 7.05
C MET A 75 -15.02 -3.53 7.55
N LEU A 76 -14.38 -2.52 6.94
CA LEU A 76 -14.61 -1.12 7.27
C LEU A 76 -16.03 -0.67 6.90
N LEU A 77 -16.52 -1.08 5.72
CA LEU A 77 -17.90 -0.80 5.28
C LEU A 77 -18.94 -1.47 6.18
N ILE A 78 -18.72 -2.74 6.56
CA ILE A 78 -19.59 -3.44 7.53
C ILE A 78 -19.51 -2.76 8.90
N GLY A 79 -18.32 -2.31 9.31
CA GLY A 79 -18.09 -1.60 10.56
C GLY A 79 -18.92 -0.31 10.70
N VAL A 80 -19.25 0.37 9.59
CA VAL A 80 -20.15 1.54 9.63
C VAL A 80 -21.50 1.19 10.27
N MET A 81 -22.00 -0.03 10.06
CA MET A 81 -23.25 -0.52 10.65
C MET A 81 -23.06 -1.12 12.05
N VAL A 82 -21.83 -1.52 12.40
CA VAL A 82 -21.49 -2.16 13.67
C VAL A 82 -20.32 -1.39 14.32
N PRO A 83 -20.60 -0.35 15.13
CA PRO A 83 -19.56 0.56 15.63
C PRO A 83 -18.41 -0.12 16.39
N LEU A 84 -18.71 -1.21 17.11
CA LEU A 84 -17.69 -2.01 17.80
C LEU A 84 -16.68 -2.63 16.82
N LEU A 85 -17.16 -3.16 15.70
CA LEU A 85 -16.30 -3.72 14.65
C LEU A 85 -15.43 -2.61 14.03
N LEU A 86 -16.02 -1.45 13.74
CA LEU A 86 -15.27 -0.32 13.18
C LEU A 86 -14.13 0.11 14.10
N TYR A 87 -14.40 0.23 15.41
CA TYR A 87 -13.38 0.58 16.39
C TYR A 87 -12.22 -0.43 16.42
N CYS A 88 -12.53 -1.73 16.44
CA CYS A 88 -11.52 -2.79 16.38
C CYS A 88 -10.68 -2.72 15.09
N VAL A 89 -11.33 -2.54 13.94
CA VAL A 89 -10.66 -2.44 12.63
C VAL A 89 -9.76 -1.20 12.57
N MET A 90 -10.21 -0.06 13.12
CA MET A 90 -9.44 1.18 13.14
C MET A 90 -8.19 1.08 14.03
N ILE A 91 -8.29 0.50 15.22
CA ILE A 91 -7.10 0.24 16.07
C ILE A 91 -6.12 -0.66 15.35
N PHE A 92 -6.62 -1.76 14.77
CA PHE A 92 -5.78 -2.68 14.03
C PHE A 92 -5.07 -1.98 12.86
N LEU A 93 -5.79 -1.15 12.09
CA LEU A 93 -5.21 -0.38 11.00
C LEU A 93 -4.20 0.66 11.46
N ALA A 94 -4.41 1.34 12.59
CA ALA A 94 -3.46 2.32 13.12
C ALA A 94 -2.08 1.69 13.38
N LEU A 95 -2.06 0.42 13.82
CA LEU A 95 -0.84 -0.34 14.08
C LEU A 95 -0.30 -1.07 12.85
N ALA A 96 -1.18 -1.66 12.03
CA ALA A 96 -0.78 -2.50 10.89
C ALA A 96 -0.47 -1.68 9.62
N SER A 97 -1.07 -0.50 9.44
CA SER A 97 -0.91 0.27 8.20
C SER A 97 0.52 0.74 7.92
N PRO A 98 1.38 1.13 8.89
CA PRO A 98 2.78 1.44 8.60
C PRO A 98 3.53 0.21 8.07
N LEU A 99 3.27 -0.97 8.65
CA LEU A 99 3.86 -2.23 8.20
C LEU A 99 3.39 -2.60 6.79
N MET A 100 2.09 -2.41 6.50
CA MET A 100 1.54 -2.64 5.16
C MET A 100 2.12 -1.67 4.14
N ALA A 101 2.36 -0.41 4.52
CA ALA A 101 2.96 0.58 3.64
C ALA A 101 4.41 0.22 3.27
N LEU A 102 5.19 -0.25 4.24
CA LEU A 102 6.54 -0.76 4.00
C LEU A 102 6.52 -2.02 3.13
N TYR A 103 5.60 -2.95 3.40
CA TYR A 103 5.43 -4.17 2.60
C TYR A 103 5.08 -3.84 1.14
N TYR A 104 4.13 -2.92 0.92
CA TYR A 104 3.75 -2.44 -0.41
C TYR A 104 4.94 -1.83 -1.15
N THR A 105 5.66 -0.93 -0.48
CA THR A 105 6.84 -0.26 -1.07
C THR A 105 7.92 -1.28 -1.45
N ARG A 106 8.15 -2.30 -0.59
CA ARG A 106 9.07 -3.41 -0.89
C ARG A 106 8.60 -4.23 -2.09
N LEU A 107 7.31 -4.46 -2.23
CA LEU A 107 6.74 -5.18 -3.38
C LEU A 107 7.00 -4.39 -4.67
N CYS A 108 6.71 -3.08 -4.69
CA CYS A 108 7.01 -2.22 -5.83
C CYS A 108 8.52 -2.16 -6.14
N TYR A 109 9.38 -2.14 -5.12
CA TYR A 109 10.83 -2.22 -5.29
C TYR A 109 11.26 -3.50 -6.02
N LYS A 110 10.79 -4.67 -5.54
CA LYS A 110 11.10 -5.97 -6.17
C LYS A 110 10.63 -6.01 -7.62
N GLU A 111 9.46 -5.47 -7.91
CA GLU A 111 8.96 -5.42 -9.28
C GLU A 111 9.84 -4.57 -10.19
N VAL A 112 10.24 -3.39 -9.74
CA VAL A 112 11.09 -2.47 -10.52
C VAL A 112 12.51 -3.00 -10.71
N HIS A 113 13.11 -3.63 -9.70
CA HIS A 113 14.53 -3.96 -9.71
C HIS A 113 14.82 -5.44 -9.98
N LEU A 114 13.91 -6.36 -9.67
CA LEU A 114 14.13 -7.80 -9.91
C LEU A 114 13.40 -8.28 -11.17
N TYR A 115 12.14 -7.89 -11.35
CA TYR A 115 11.32 -8.42 -12.44
C TYR A 115 11.42 -7.63 -13.75
N MET A 116 11.93 -6.39 -13.72
CA MET A 116 12.15 -5.59 -14.94
C MET A 116 13.61 -5.58 -15.43
N GLN A 117 14.55 -6.19 -14.71
CA GLN A 117 15.89 -6.41 -15.24
C GLN A 117 15.84 -7.59 -16.24
N ARG A 118 16.27 -7.34 -17.49
CA ARG A 118 16.04 -8.15 -18.69
C ARG A 118 16.24 -9.68 -18.53
N PRO A 119 15.46 -10.52 -19.27
CA PRO A 119 15.40 -11.98 -19.13
C PRO A 119 16.67 -12.77 -19.51
N LEU A 120 17.75 -12.14 -19.98
CA LEU A 120 18.98 -12.86 -20.34
C LEU A 120 19.70 -13.48 -19.12
N ALA A 121 19.45 -12.96 -17.91
CA ALA A 121 19.97 -13.55 -16.67
C ALA A 121 19.08 -14.66 -16.09
N GLN A 122 17.83 -14.80 -16.55
CA GLN A 122 16.88 -15.84 -16.12
C GLN A 122 16.90 -17.09 -17.03
N LEU A 123 17.70 -17.05 -18.10
CA LEU A 123 17.92 -18.13 -19.06
C LEU A 123 19.21 -18.93 -18.79
N LYS A 124 19.82 -18.81 -17.59
CA LYS A 124 20.94 -19.65 -17.15
C LYS A 124 20.53 -20.57 -16.01
#